data_AF-A0A812IPG2-F1
#
_entry.id   AF-A0A812IPG2-F1
#
_cell.length_a   1.000
_cell.length_b   1.000
_cell.length_c   1.000
_cell.angle_alpha   90.00
_cell.angle_beta   90.00
_cell.angle_gamma   90.00
#
_symmetry.space_group_name_H-M   'P 1'
#
loop_
_entity.id
_entity.type
_entity.pdbx_description
1 polymer ?
#
loop_
_entity_poly.entity_id
_entity_poly.type
_entity_poly.pdbx_seq_one_letter_code
_entity_poly.pdbx_strand_id
1 'polypeptide(L)'
;EKCTLGTKPAELQRIEASKFCEDAMAESTTIRLDALLNYIGDCHIDVTCTVGSLVLRRLQVTGEIVIELVRLQKHPPWFSGDLVVETEVLGLNANFEFIKQKLVAALGDVIAGQAVLPNRFCIPIGDAISEVDLRMPTPQGVLRLVVLEAVGLPDPGRSHWHNVFRPFLGSRGVTEGPDVHPYVEVAIGAQVQRTIVVNGSLSPKWEHGNCFDFVVDDIKRQEMQFAVHDSDTGAFKWKATVLGSNGAKLASLLEGQKLE
;
A
#
# COMPACT_ATOMS: atom_id res chain seq x y z
N GLU A 1 -3.44 -26.95 10.54
CA GLU A 1 -3.82 -25.55 10.29
C GLU A 1 -5.10 -25.56 9.47
N LYS A 2 -6.16 -24.90 9.93
CA LYS A 2 -7.41 -24.80 9.20
C LYS A 2 -7.51 -23.41 8.58
N CYS A 3 -7.56 -23.36 7.25
CA CYS A 3 -7.77 -22.13 6.48
C CYS A 3 -8.96 -22.35 5.56
N THR A 4 -10.08 -21.70 5.86
CA THR A 4 -11.27 -21.69 5.00
C THR A 4 -11.89 -20.29 4.97
N LEU A 5 -12.36 -19.88 3.80
CA LEU A 5 -13.11 -18.65 3.59
C LEU A 5 -14.63 -18.87 3.80
N GLY A 6 -15.03 -19.98 4.41
CA GLY A 6 -16.44 -20.29 4.64
C GLY A 6 -17.16 -20.74 3.38
N THR A 7 -18.48 -20.57 3.37
CA THR A 7 -19.37 -21.09 2.31
C THR A 7 -20.06 -20.00 1.51
N LYS A 8 -19.99 -18.76 1.97
CA LYS A 8 -20.61 -17.62 1.30
C LYS A 8 -19.74 -17.19 0.11
N PRO A 9 -20.29 -17.10 -1.10
CA PRO A 9 -19.54 -16.62 -2.26
C PRO A 9 -19.30 -15.11 -2.15
N ALA A 10 -18.27 -14.65 -2.86
CA ALA A 10 -18.08 -13.22 -3.11
C ALA A 10 -19.06 -12.75 -4.21
N GLU A 11 -19.52 -11.50 -4.09
CA GLU A 11 -20.39 -10.86 -5.07
C GLU A 11 -19.63 -9.77 -5.83
N LEU A 12 -19.79 -9.75 -7.16
CA LEU A 12 -19.33 -8.66 -8.00
C LEU A 12 -20.53 -7.80 -8.40
N GLN A 13 -20.45 -6.51 -8.14
CA GLN A 13 -21.49 -5.53 -8.48
C GLN A 13 -20.91 -4.45 -9.40
N ARG A 14 -21.77 -3.71 -10.10
CA ARG A 14 -21.36 -2.58 -10.97
C ARG A 14 -20.23 -2.94 -11.94
N ILE A 15 -20.41 -4.03 -12.68
CA ILE A 15 -19.41 -4.52 -13.64
C ILE A 15 -19.44 -3.63 -14.88
N GLU A 16 -18.34 -2.94 -15.14
CA GLU A 16 -18.10 -2.15 -16.33
C GLU A 16 -17.03 -2.81 -17.18
N ALA A 17 -17.37 -3.14 -18.43
CA ALA A 17 -16.44 -3.75 -19.37
C ALA A 17 -15.89 -2.67 -20.31
N SER A 18 -14.57 -2.61 -20.43
CA SER A 18 -13.88 -1.72 -21.36
C SER A 18 -12.84 -2.46 -22.18
N LYS A 19 -12.59 -1.98 -23.40
CA LYS A 19 -11.46 -2.45 -24.20
C LYS A 19 -10.21 -1.76 -23.67
N PHE A 20 -9.26 -2.55 -23.19
CA PHE A 20 -7.95 -2.07 -22.75
C PHE A 20 -6.91 -2.46 -23.80
N CYS A 21 -6.07 -1.51 -24.21
CA CYS A 21 -4.97 -1.75 -25.13
C CYS A 21 -3.70 -1.41 -24.36
N GLU A 22 -3.02 -2.43 -23.87
CA GLU A 22 -1.76 -2.28 -23.11
C GLU A 22 -0.62 -1.80 -24.02
N ASP A 23 -0.68 -2.17 -25.30
CA ASP A 23 0.31 -1.80 -26.30
C ASP A 23 -0.42 -1.45 -27.61
N ALA A 24 -0.16 -0.24 -28.14
CA ALA A 24 -0.75 0.21 -29.41
C ALA A 24 -0.19 -0.58 -30.61
N MET A 25 0.96 -1.26 -30.43
CA MET A 25 1.60 -2.08 -31.46
C MET A 25 1.18 -3.56 -31.41
N ALA A 26 0.52 -4.02 -30.33
CA ALA A 26 0.08 -5.41 -30.20
C ALA A 26 -1.35 -5.59 -30.74
N GLU A 27 -1.55 -6.55 -31.64
CA GLU A 27 -2.89 -6.92 -32.17
C GLU A 27 -3.80 -7.59 -31.12
N SER A 28 -3.34 -7.77 -29.88
CA SER A 28 -4.09 -8.42 -28.83
C SER A 28 -5.15 -7.51 -28.24
N THR A 29 -6.42 -7.93 -28.36
CA THR A 29 -7.51 -7.27 -27.65
C THR A 29 -7.52 -7.77 -26.20
N THR A 30 -7.27 -6.89 -25.24
CA THR A 30 -7.49 -7.14 -23.82
C THR A 30 -8.84 -6.54 -23.42
N ILE A 31 -9.63 -7.30 -22.66
CA ILE A 31 -10.86 -6.79 -22.04
C ILE A 31 -10.58 -6.57 -20.57
N ARG A 32 -10.88 -5.37 -20.08
CA ARG A 32 -10.82 -5.03 -18.67
C ARG A 32 -12.24 -4.98 -18.11
N LEU A 33 -12.45 -5.61 -16.96
CA LEU A 33 -13.69 -5.57 -16.20
C LEU A 33 -13.41 -4.87 -14.89
N ASP A 34 -14.03 -3.72 -14.70
CA ASP A 34 -14.03 -2.97 -13.46
C ASP A 34 -15.27 -3.36 -12.67
N ALA A 35 -15.12 -3.82 -11.43
CA ALA A 35 -16.26 -4.22 -10.60
C ALA A 35 -16.06 -3.82 -9.14
N LEU A 36 -17.16 -3.77 -8.40
CA LEU A 36 -17.16 -3.66 -6.95
C LEU A 36 -17.25 -5.07 -6.35
N LEU A 37 -16.18 -5.50 -5.67
CA LEU A 37 -16.15 -6.72 -4.88
C LEU A 37 -16.83 -6.48 -3.54
N ASN A 38 -17.75 -7.37 -3.18
CA ASN A 38 -18.32 -7.44 -1.83
C ASN A 38 -18.33 -8.89 -1.36
N TYR A 39 -17.58 -9.17 -0.30
CA TYR A 39 -17.51 -10.48 0.31
C TYR A 39 -17.64 -10.34 1.83
N ILE A 40 -18.59 -11.07 2.42
CA ILE A 40 -18.80 -11.15 3.86
C ILE A 40 -18.98 -12.63 4.22
N GLY A 41 -17.86 -13.27 4.57
CA GLY A 41 -17.80 -14.71 4.79
C GLY A 41 -17.64 -15.13 6.24
N ASP A 42 -18.14 -16.33 6.53
CA ASP A 42 -17.94 -17.09 7.77
C ASP A 42 -16.61 -17.86 7.70
N CYS A 43 -15.50 -17.13 7.61
CA CYS A 43 -14.17 -17.74 7.51
C CYS A 43 -13.77 -18.50 8.77
N HIS A 44 -12.80 -19.39 8.66
CA HIS A 44 -12.11 -20.02 9.78
C HIS A 44 -10.63 -20.12 9.44
N ILE A 45 -9.86 -19.16 9.92
CA ILE A 45 -8.42 -19.04 9.63
C ILE A 45 -7.67 -19.09 10.96
N ASP A 46 -6.92 -20.16 11.17
CA ASP A 46 -6.03 -20.33 12.32
C ASP A 46 -4.72 -19.56 12.05
N VAL A 47 -4.41 -18.58 12.90
CA VAL A 47 -3.17 -17.80 12.86
C VAL A 47 -2.36 -18.11 14.10
N THR A 48 -1.18 -18.69 13.93
CA THR A 48 -0.27 -18.97 15.05
C THR A 48 0.82 -17.89 15.09
N CYS A 49 0.96 -17.22 16.25
CA CYS A 49 1.97 -16.22 16.51
C CYS A 49 2.87 -16.67 17.68
N THR A 50 4.05 -16.06 17.80
CA THR A 50 5.02 -16.35 18.87
C THR A 50 4.43 -16.18 20.28
N VAL A 51 3.41 -15.32 20.43
CA VAL A 51 2.76 -14.99 21.71
C VAL A 51 1.40 -15.69 21.92
N GLY A 52 0.98 -16.56 21.00
CA GLY A 52 -0.29 -17.30 21.09
C GLY A 52 -0.94 -17.54 19.73
N SER A 53 -2.12 -18.17 19.74
CA SER A 53 -2.89 -18.46 18.53
C SER A 53 -4.19 -17.66 18.49
N LEU A 54 -4.55 -17.17 17.30
CA LEU A 54 -5.79 -16.46 17.01
C LEU A 54 -6.58 -17.23 15.95
N VAL A 55 -7.90 -17.21 16.04
CA VAL A 55 -8.78 -17.77 15.00
C VAL A 55 -9.67 -16.66 14.45
N LEU A 56 -9.54 -16.37 13.16
CA LEU A 56 -10.45 -15.47 12.45
C LEU A 56 -11.71 -16.23 12.09
N ARG A 57 -12.87 -15.70 12.48
CA ARG A 57 -14.19 -16.34 12.26
C ARG A 57 -15.09 -15.64 11.25
N ARG A 58 -14.73 -14.40 10.91
CA ARG A 58 -15.44 -13.54 9.96
C ARG A 58 -14.41 -12.69 9.24
N LEU A 59 -14.57 -12.60 7.93
CA LEU A 59 -13.77 -11.77 7.05
C LEU A 59 -14.72 -11.00 6.14
N GLN A 60 -14.50 -9.69 6.06
CA GLN A 60 -15.19 -8.81 5.14
C GLN A 60 -14.14 -8.19 4.21
N VAL A 61 -14.37 -8.31 2.90
CA VAL A 61 -13.54 -7.73 1.86
C VAL A 61 -14.46 -6.94 0.94
N THR A 62 -14.18 -5.66 0.79
CA THR A 62 -14.98 -4.75 -0.02
C THR A 62 -14.06 -3.76 -0.72
N GLY A 63 -14.14 -3.66 -2.04
CA GLY A 63 -13.30 -2.74 -2.79
C GLY A 63 -13.56 -2.81 -4.28
N GLU A 64 -12.86 -1.98 -5.04
CA GLU A 64 -12.84 -2.08 -6.49
C GLU A 64 -11.87 -3.19 -6.90
N ILE A 65 -12.31 -4.03 -7.84
CA ILE A 65 -11.53 -5.12 -8.40
C ILE A 65 -11.43 -4.90 -9.92
N VAL A 66 -10.20 -4.95 -10.42
CA VAL A 66 -9.90 -4.88 -11.85
C VAL A 66 -9.52 -6.26 -12.35
N ILE A 67 -10.32 -6.82 -13.25
CA ILE A 67 -10.05 -8.10 -13.91
C ILE A 67 -9.62 -7.85 -15.35
N GLU A 68 -8.46 -8.36 -15.73
CA GLU A 68 -7.90 -8.20 -17.07
C GLU A 68 -7.89 -9.52 -17.84
N LEU A 69 -8.77 -9.66 -18.81
CA LEU A 69 -8.76 -10.77 -19.75
C LEU A 69 -7.76 -10.45 -20.88
N VAL A 70 -6.52 -10.83 -20.64
CA VAL A 70 -5.38 -10.55 -21.52
C VAL A 70 -5.44 -11.41 -22.79
N ARG A 71 -4.97 -10.87 -23.93
CA ARG A 71 -4.70 -11.60 -25.20
C ARG A 71 -5.80 -12.59 -25.63
N LEU A 72 -6.99 -12.08 -25.93
CA LEU A 72 -8.11 -12.90 -26.44
C LEU A 72 -7.75 -13.65 -27.73
N GLN A 73 -8.10 -14.94 -27.78
CA GLN A 73 -7.90 -15.81 -28.92
C GLN A 73 -9.18 -15.99 -29.74
N LYS A 74 -9.04 -16.30 -31.04
CA LYS A 74 -10.17 -16.52 -31.95
C LYS A 74 -10.84 -17.89 -31.78
N HIS A 75 -10.20 -18.84 -31.10
CA HIS A 75 -10.70 -20.20 -30.87
C HIS A 75 -10.85 -20.50 -29.37
N PRO A 76 -11.80 -21.36 -28.95
CA PRO A 76 -11.99 -21.75 -27.55
C PRO A 76 -10.75 -22.42 -26.92
N PRO A 77 -10.50 -22.23 -25.61
CA PRO A 77 -11.08 -21.19 -24.77
C PRO A 77 -10.66 -19.79 -25.29
N TRP A 78 -11.61 -18.89 -25.51
CA TRP A 78 -11.41 -17.61 -26.19
C TRP A 78 -10.50 -16.62 -25.45
N PHE A 79 -10.02 -17.01 -24.27
CA PHE A 79 -9.16 -16.25 -23.38
C PHE A 79 -7.91 -17.08 -23.14
N SER A 80 -6.75 -16.46 -23.23
CA SER A 80 -5.51 -17.04 -22.73
C SER A 80 -4.89 -15.99 -21.82
N GLY A 81 -4.76 -16.29 -20.53
CA GLY A 81 -4.17 -15.37 -19.55
C GLY A 81 -5.16 -14.74 -18.55
N ASP A 82 -4.66 -13.72 -17.86
CA ASP A 82 -4.84 -13.43 -16.43
C ASP A 82 -6.24 -13.21 -15.84
N LEU A 83 -6.31 -13.38 -14.52
CA LEU A 83 -7.41 -12.98 -13.64
C LEU A 83 -6.82 -12.11 -12.54
N VAL A 84 -6.64 -10.82 -12.83
CA VAL A 84 -6.19 -9.86 -11.82
C VAL A 84 -7.32 -9.59 -10.82
N VAL A 85 -6.99 -9.57 -9.53
CA VAL A 85 -7.95 -9.34 -8.44
C VAL A 85 -7.32 -8.35 -7.47
N GLU A 86 -7.74 -7.09 -7.54
CA GLU A 86 -7.41 -6.03 -6.58
C GLU A 86 -8.50 -5.97 -5.49
N THR A 87 -8.11 -5.84 -4.22
CA THR A 87 -9.06 -5.90 -3.10
C THR A 87 -8.66 -4.97 -1.95
N GLU A 88 -9.54 -4.05 -1.55
CA GLU A 88 -9.35 -3.27 -0.33
C GLU A 88 -9.98 -4.00 0.89
N VAL A 89 -9.32 -3.94 2.05
CA VAL A 89 -9.75 -4.65 3.27
C VAL A 89 -10.29 -3.66 4.31
N LEU A 90 -11.53 -3.87 4.76
CA LEU A 90 -12.17 -3.09 5.82
C LEU A 90 -12.84 -3.98 6.88
N GLY A 91 -12.28 -3.92 8.10
CA GLY A 91 -12.98 -4.23 9.35
C GLY A 91 -12.87 -5.65 9.92
N LEU A 92 -12.31 -5.77 11.14
CA LEU A 92 -12.36 -7.00 11.95
C LEU A 92 -12.77 -6.65 13.40
N ASN A 93 -13.81 -7.29 13.93
CA ASN A 93 -14.42 -6.99 15.24
C ASN A 93 -14.04 -8.00 16.35
N ALA A 94 -13.98 -7.53 17.60
CA ALA A 94 -13.14 -7.95 18.74
C ALA A 94 -13.64 -9.13 19.61
N ASN A 95 -12.79 -9.82 20.40
CA ASN A 95 -12.35 -9.43 21.75
C ASN A 95 -10.99 -10.09 22.14
N PHE A 96 -9.91 -9.32 22.06
CA PHE A 96 -8.59 -9.48 22.73
C PHE A 96 -7.83 -8.17 22.48
N GLU A 97 -8.49 -7.08 22.86
CA GLU A 97 -8.57 -5.82 22.10
C GLU A 97 -7.24 -5.30 21.56
N PHE A 98 -6.21 -5.18 22.39
CA PHE A 98 -4.95 -4.57 21.98
C PHE A 98 -4.07 -5.48 21.07
N ILE A 99 -3.88 -6.74 21.45
CA ILE A 99 -3.10 -7.70 20.63
C ILE A 99 -3.88 -8.03 19.36
N LYS A 100 -5.21 -8.17 19.49
CA LYS A 100 -6.10 -8.33 18.36
C LYS A 100 -6.02 -7.14 17.43
N GLN A 101 -6.14 -5.90 17.92
CA GLN A 101 -6.02 -4.69 17.10
C GLN A 101 -4.68 -4.65 16.37
N LYS A 102 -3.57 -4.95 17.06
CA LYS A 102 -2.24 -4.96 16.43
C LYS A 102 -2.09 -6.06 15.37
N LEU A 103 -2.57 -7.27 15.65
CA LEU A 103 -2.49 -8.38 14.71
C LEU A 103 -3.45 -8.20 13.53
N VAL A 104 -4.67 -7.72 13.79
CA VAL A 104 -5.66 -7.33 12.77
C VAL A 104 -5.11 -6.22 11.89
N ALA A 105 -4.49 -5.19 12.48
CA ALA A 105 -3.85 -4.13 11.72
C ALA A 105 -2.69 -4.68 10.89
N ALA A 106 -1.82 -5.52 11.45
CA ALA A 106 -0.71 -6.12 10.69
C ALA A 106 -1.20 -7.04 9.56
N LEU A 107 -2.24 -7.84 9.78
CA LEU A 107 -2.84 -8.69 8.75
C LEU A 107 -3.55 -7.84 7.68
N GLY A 108 -4.25 -6.78 8.09
CA GLY A 108 -4.82 -5.80 7.19
C GLY A 108 -3.75 -5.15 6.31
N ASP A 109 -2.65 -4.67 6.92
CA ASP A 109 -1.50 -4.08 6.23
C ASP A 109 -0.90 -5.07 5.21
N VAL A 110 -0.76 -6.35 5.58
CA VAL A 110 -0.24 -7.39 4.66
C VAL A 110 -1.21 -7.65 3.50
N ILE A 111 -2.49 -7.88 3.78
CA ILE A 111 -3.47 -8.20 2.73
C ILE A 111 -3.66 -6.99 1.82
N ALA A 112 -3.83 -5.79 2.38
CA ALA A 112 -3.96 -4.56 1.60
C ALA A 112 -2.71 -4.30 0.75
N GLY A 113 -1.50 -4.46 1.33
CA GLY A 113 -0.25 -4.31 0.59
C GLY A 113 -0.09 -5.31 -0.56
N GLN A 114 -0.65 -6.51 -0.45
CA GLN A 114 -0.67 -7.51 -1.51
C GLN A 114 -1.79 -7.31 -2.53
N ALA A 115 -2.79 -6.50 -2.22
CA ALA A 115 -3.99 -6.32 -3.02
C ALA A 115 -4.06 -4.95 -3.72
N VAL A 116 -2.90 -4.29 -3.83
CA VAL A 116 -2.67 -3.06 -4.58
C VAL A 116 -1.62 -3.29 -5.66
N LEU A 117 -1.67 -2.48 -6.73
CA LEU A 117 -0.62 -2.46 -7.76
C LEU A 117 0.78 -2.29 -7.14
N PRO A 118 1.82 -2.93 -7.70
CA PRO A 118 1.84 -3.78 -8.88
C PRO A 118 1.41 -5.23 -8.63
N ASN A 119 0.96 -5.58 -7.42
CA ASN A 119 0.69 -6.99 -7.10
C ASN A 119 -0.52 -7.49 -7.90
N ARG A 120 -0.30 -8.57 -8.63
CA ARG A 120 -1.29 -9.19 -9.52
C ARG A 120 -1.40 -10.67 -9.20
N PHE A 121 -2.63 -11.16 -9.21
CA PHE A 121 -2.88 -12.59 -9.23
C PHE A 121 -3.02 -13.03 -10.69
N CYS A 122 -2.20 -13.99 -11.11
CA CYS A 122 -2.11 -14.41 -12.51
C CYS A 122 -2.55 -15.86 -12.61
N ILE A 123 -3.58 -16.15 -13.41
CA ILE A 123 -4.00 -17.51 -13.74
C ILE A 123 -3.72 -17.72 -15.24
N PRO A 124 -2.69 -18.51 -15.60
CA PRO A 124 -2.48 -18.86 -16.99
C PRO A 124 -3.60 -19.82 -17.44
N ILE A 125 -4.30 -19.45 -18.49
CA ILE A 125 -5.28 -20.31 -19.15
C ILE A 125 -4.72 -20.69 -20.53
N GLY A 126 -4.36 -21.97 -20.67
CA GLY A 126 -3.73 -22.52 -21.87
C GLY A 126 -2.22 -22.28 -21.97
N ASP A 127 -1.60 -22.91 -22.95
CA ASP A 127 -0.13 -23.00 -23.07
C ASP A 127 0.51 -21.87 -23.90
N ALA A 128 -0.28 -20.86 -24.30
CA ALA A 128 0.10 -19.90 -25.33
C ALA A 128 0.80 -18.62 -24.80
N ILE A 129 0.98 -18.47 -23.49
CA ILE A 129 1.52 -17.24 -22.88
C ILE A 129 2.57 -17.57 -21.83
N SER A 130 3.66 -16.79 -21.81
CA SER A 130 4.68 -16.93 -20.78
C SER A 130 4.16 -16.39 -19.43
N GLU A 131 4.28 -17.21 -18.39
CA GLU A 131 3.92 -16.83 -17.01
C GLU A 131 4.71 -15.61 -16.50
N VAL A 132 5.89 -15.38 -17.09
CA VAL A 132 6.77 -14.26 -16.79
C VAL A 132 6.18 -12.94 -17.28
N ASP A 133 5.67 -12.89 -18.51
CA ASP A 133 5.05 -11.68 -19.07
C ASP A 133 3.75 -11.32 -18.34
N LEU A 134 3.03 -12.31 -17.82
CA LEU A 134 1.80 -12.11 -17.02
C LEU A 134 2.12 -11.47 -15.66
N ARG A 135 3.18 -11.95 -15.00
CA ARG A 135 3.60 -11.43 -13.68
C ARG A 135 4.33 -10.10 -13.73
N MET A 136 4.89 -9.73 -14.89
CA MET A 136 5.68 -8.51 -15.07
C MET A 136 5.19 -7.77 -16.32
N PRO A 137 4.02 -7.11 -16.24
CA PRO A 137 3.52 -6.28 -17.33
C PRO A 137 4.49 -5.13 -17.61
N THR A 138 4.36 -4.56 -18.81
CA THR A 138 5.19 -3.41 -19.18
C THR A 138 4.67 -2.17 -18.43
N PRO A 139 5.52 -1.46 -17.67
CA PRO A 139 5.06 -0.27 -16.96
C PRO A 139 4.75 0.86 -17.95
N GLN A 140 3.77 1.69 -17.62
CA GLN A 140 3.43 2.90 -18.38
C GLN A 140 4.52 3.96 -18.34
N GLY A 141 5.36 3.95 -17.30
CA GLY A 141 6.50 4.85 -17.20
C GLY A 141 7.17 4.83 -15.83
N VAL A 142 8.01 5.84 -15.60
CA VAL A 142 8.69 6.08 -14.31
C VAL A 142 8.35 7.47 -13.81
N LEU A 143 7.81 7.57 -12.60
CA LEU A 143 7.60 8.83 -11.91
C LEU A 143 8.82 9.14 -11.04
N ARG A 144 9.51 10.24 -11.35
CA ARG A 144 10.56 10.79 -10.50
C ARG A 144 9.99 11.83 -9.55
N LEU A 145 10.20 11.63 -8.26
CA LEU A 145 9.74 12.52 -7.20
C LEU A 145 10.92 13.07 -6.40
N VAL A 146 10.88 14.36 -6.07
CA VAL A 146 11.89 15.01 -5.22
C VAL A 146 11.21 15.64 -4.01
N VAL A 147 11.56 15.18 -2.81
CA VAL A 147 11.11 15.75 -1.54
C VAL A 147 12.01 16.92 -1.14
N LEU A 148 11.47 18.13 -1.05
CA LEU A 148 12.27 19.34 -0.79
C LEU A 148 12.36 19.68 0.70
N GLU A 149 11.25 20.15 1.26
CA GLU A 149 11.19 20.63 2.64
C GLU A 149 9.79 20.44 3.22
N ALA A 150 9.71 20.43 4.55
CA ALA A 150 8.47 20.61 5.28
C ALA A 150 8.61 21.85 6.17
N VAL A 151 7.49 22.49 6.50
CA VAL A 151 7.48 23.72 7.30
C VAL A 151 6.40 23.62 8.36
N GLY A 152 6.75 23.96 9.60
CA GLY A 152 5.78 24.07 10.68
C GLY A 152 5.18 22.73 11.11
N LEU A 153 6.00 21.68 11.17
CA LEU A 153 5.58 20.38 11.67
C LEU A 153 5.10 20.50 13.13
N PRO A 154 4.11 19.68 13.54
CA PRO A 154 3.66 19.65 14.93
C PRO A 154 4.81 19.24 15.85
N ASP A 155 5.00 20.01 16.92
CA ASP A 155 5.83 19.57 18.04
C ASP A 155 4.90 18.89 19.07
N PRO A 156 4.93 17.54 19.20
CA PRO A 156 4.18 16.84 20.25
C PRO A 156 4.66 17.21 21.66
N GLY A 157 5.74 18.01 21.76
CA GLY A 157 6.35 18.46 22.99
C GLY A 157 7.34 17.43 23.50
N ARG A 158 8.40 17.92 24.15
CA ARG A 158 9.35 17.06 24.88
C ARG A 158 8.58 16.16 25.85
N SER A 159 8.81 14.86 25.77
CA SER A 159 8.20 13.92 26.70
C SER A 159 8.45 14.36 28.15
N HIS A 160 7.45 14.24 29.03
CA HIS A 160 7.59 14.60 30.45
C HIS A 160 8.82 13.91 31.11
N TRP A 161 9.12 12.70 30.67
CA TRP A 161 10.31 11.93 31.06
C TRP A 161 11.64 12.63 30.71
N HIS A 162 11.69 13.39 29.62
CA HIS A 162 12.86 14.15 29.22
C HIS A 162 13.26 15.22 30.25
N ASN A 163 12.27 15.84 30.91
CA ASN A 163 12.52 16.78 32.01
C ASN A 163 12.87 16.07 33.33
N VAL A 164 12.35 14.86 33.54
CA VAL A 164 12.60 14.03 34.74
C VAL A 164 14.00 13.42 34.74
N PHE A 165 14.51 12.96 33.58
CA PHE A 165 15.83 12.35 33.47
C PHE A 165 16.97 13.34 33.18
N ARG A 166 16.63 14.60 32.84
CA ARG A 166 17.59 15.69 32.62
C ARG A 166 18.63 15.86 33.75
N PRO A 167 18.27 15.77 35.05
CA PRO A 167 19.24 15.88 36.15
C PRO A 167 20.19 14.69 36.24
N PHE A 168 19.76 13.51 35.79
CA PHE A 168 20.51 12.24 35.93
C PHE A 168 21.43 11.95 34.74
N LEU A 169 21.10 12.41 33.52
CA LEU A 169 21.87 12.14 32.30
C LEU A 169 22.97 13.18 32.03
N GLY A 170 23.03 14.26 32.81
CA GLY A 170 23.95 15.37 32.59
C GLY A 170 23.71 16.11 31.28
N SER A 171 24.23 17.33 31.16
CA SER A 171 24.04 18.22 30.00
C SER A 171 24.64 17.72 28.66
N ARG A 172 25.04 16.44 28.57
CA ARG A 172 25.67 15.81 27.41
C ARG A 172 24.71 15.00 26.53
N GLY A 173 23.48 14.78 26.97
CA GLY A 173 22.49 13.96 26.24
C GLY A 173 21.20 14.68 25.84
N VAL A 174 21.05 15.97 26.19
CA VAL A 174 19.88 16.78 25.82
C VAL A 174 20.27 17.69 24.67
N THR A 175 19.81 17.37 23.47
CA THR A 175 19.92 18.27 22.31
C THR A 175 19.10 19.53 22.58
N GLU A 176 19.71 20.69 22.37
CA GLU A 176 18.97 21.95 22.29
C GLU A 176 18.22 21.95 20.94
N GLY A 177 16.89 22.10 20.99
CA GLY A 177 16.02 22.04 19.81
C GLY A 177 14.72 21.25 20.01
N PRO A 178 13.82 21.25 19.01
CA PRO A 178 12.65 20.38 18.97
C PRO A 178 13.01 18.90 19.14
N ASP A 179 12.16 18.15 19.84
CA ASP A 179 12.30 16.69 20.04
C ASP A 179 11.54 15.95 18.92
N VAL A 180 11.84 16.34 17.68
CA VAL A 180 11.18 15.82 16.47
C VAL A 180 12.25 15.56 15.42
N HIS A 181 12.28 14.35 14.90
CA HIS A 181 13.28 13.87 13.96
C HIS A 181 12.59 13.42 12.65
N PRO A 182 12.15 14.38 11.81
CA PRO A 182 11.30 14.08 10.68
C PRO A 182 12.00 13.34 9.52
N TYR A 183 11.27 12.42 8.91
CA TYR A 183 11.52 11.88 7.58
C TYR A 183 10.19 11.76 6.81
N VAL A 184 10.26 11.66 5.48
CA VAL A 184 9.08 11.46 4.62
C VAL A 184 9.11 10.05 4.08
N GLU A 185 7.99 9.36 4.20
CA GLU A 185 7.69 8.12 3.50
C GLU A 185 6.77 8.45 2.31
N VAL A 186 7.12 7.94 1.14
CA VAL A 186 6.34 8.09 -0.09
C VAL A 186 5.99 6.69 -0.60
N ALA A 187 4.70 6.46 -0.84
CA ALA A 187 4.17 5.20 -1.32
C ALA A 187 3.39 5.39 -2.63
N ILE A 188 3.66 4.54 -3.61
CA ILE A 188 2.87 4.42 -4.85
C ILE A 188 2.58 2.94 -5.05
N GLY A 189 1.34 2.54 -4.80
CA GLY A 189 0.99 1.13 -4.72
C GLY A 189 1.82 0.42 -3.64
N ALA A 190 2.46 -0.70 -3.97
CA ALA A 190 3.32 -1.44 -3.05
C ALA A 190 4.77 -0.90 -2.96
N GLN A 191 5.16 0.06 -3.81
CA GLN A 191 6.49 0.67 -3.75
C GLN A 191 6.53 1.73 -2.65
N VAL A 192 7.39 1.54 -1.66
CA VAL A 192 7.58 2.47 -0.53
C VAL A 192 9.04 2.90 -0.46
N GLN A 193 9.28 4.22 -0.48
CA GLN A 193 10.61 4.81 -0.33
C GLN A 193 10.58 5.89 0.75
N ARG A 194 11.71 6.14 1.41
CA ARG A 194 11.80 7.10 2.51
C ARG A 194 13.03 8.00 2.42
N THR A 195 12.89 9.25 2.85
CA THR A 195 14.00 10.19 2.94
C THR A 195 14.91 9.86 4.13
N ILE A 196 16.07 10.52 4.17
CA ILE A 196 16.89 10.55 5.38
C ILE A 196 16.17 11.27 6.52
N VAL A 197 16.51 10.91 7.75
CA VAL A 197 16.01 11.60 8.95
C VAL A 197 16.77 12.92 9.13
N VAL A 198 16.04 14.02 9.32
CA VAL A 198 16.60 15.31 9.74
C VAL A 198 16.37 15.45 11.24
N ASN A 199 17.43 15.65 12.02
CA ASN A 199 17.31 15.65 13.47
C ASN A 199 16.91 17.02 14.02
N GLY A 200 15.95 17.03 14.96
CA GLY A 200 15.61 18.19 15.77
C GLY A 200 15.09 19.39 14.98
N SER A 201 14.19 19.16 14.01
CA SER A 201 13.67 20.24 13.16
C SER A 201 12.16 20.12 12.94
N LEU A 202 11.45 21.23 13.13
CA LEU A 202 10.05 21.37 12.72
C LEU A 202 9.90 21.87 11.27
N SER A 203 11.01 22.29 10.66
CA SER A 203 11.06 22.73 9.27
C SER A 203 12.25 22.10 8.55
N PRO A 204 12.24 20.77 8.36
CA PRO A 204 13.36 20.04 7.76
C PRO A 204 13.52 20.37 6.27
N LYS A 205 14.77 20.39 5.81
CA LYS A 205 15.15 20.41 4.40
C LYS A 205 15.92 19.14 4.07
N TRP A 206 15.48 18.38 3.07
CA TRP A 206 16.14 17.15 2.65
C TRP A 206 16.99 17.43 1.42
N GLU A 207 18.31 17.63 1.62
CA GLU A 207 19.23 17.99 0.53
C GLU A 207 19.79 16.77 -0.24
N HIS A 208 19.75 15.60 0.39
CA HIS A 208 20.29 14.34 -0.15
C HIS A 208 19.34 13.18 0.15
N GLY A 209 19.39 12.14 -0.70
CA GLY A 209 18.54 10.95 -0.52
C GLY A 209 17.03 11.27 -0.56
N ASN A 210 16.67 12.32 -1.30
CA ASN A 210 15.33 12.89 -1.37
C ASN A 210 14.68 12.73 -2.76
N CYS A 211 15.40 12.11 -3.70
CA CYS A 211 14.93 11.81 -5.05
C CYS A 211 14.60 10.33 -5.15
N PHE A 212 13.40 10.01 -5.62
CA PHE A 212 12.87 8.65 -5.73
C PHE A 212 12.32 8.41 -7.13
N ASP A 213 12.63 7.24 -7.69
CA ASP A 213 12.06 6.78 -8.96
C ASP A 213 11.06 5.66 -8.66
N PHE A 214 9.82 5.83 -9.10
CA PHE A 214 8.75 4.85 -8.94
C PHE A 214 8.29 4.35 -10.30
N VAL A 215 8.17 3.03 -10.45
CA VAL A 215 7.59 2.43 -11.64
C VAL A 215 6.07 2.61 -11.59
N VAL A 216 5.46 3.11 -12.67
CA VAL A 216 4.02 3.36 -12.75
C VAL A 216 3.40 2.38 -13.75
N ASP A 217 2.46 1.57 -13.27
CA ASP A 217 1.75 0.56 -14.08
C ASP A 217 0.41 1.08 -14.61
N ASP A 218 -0.31 1.87 -13.82
CA ASP A 218 -1.56 2.51 -14.25
C ASP A 218 -1.69 3.90 -13.63
N ILE A 219 -1.33 4.91 -14.41
CA ILE A 219 -1.35 6.32 -14.04
C ILE A 219 -2.74 6.83 -13.63
N LYS A 220 -3.82 6.21 -14.12
CA LYS A 220 -5.19 6.64 -13.85
C LYS A 220 -5.71 6.12 -12.52
N ARG A 221 -5.16 4.99 -12.06
CA ARG A 221 -5.65 4.25 -10.89
C ARG A 221 -4.71 4.34 -9.70
N GLN A 222 -3.41 4.42 -9.95
CA GLN A 222 -2.45 4.55 -8.86
C GLN A 222 -2.56 5.93 -8.21
N GLU A 223 -2.45 5.90 -6.89
CA GLU A 223 -2.38 7.08 -6.05
C GLU A 223 -1.01 7.13 -5.39
N MET A 224 -0.50 8.34 -5.25
CA MET A 224 0.67 8.62 -4.44
C MET A 224 0.20 9.01 -3.05
N GLN A 225 0.77 8.38 -2.03
CA GLN A 225 0.61 8.74 -0.63
C GLN A 225 1.94 9.22 -0.09
N PHE A 226 1.91 10.24 0.75
CA PHE A 226 3.08 10.71 1.48
C PHE A 226 2.72 10.95 2.94
N ALA A 227 3.61 10.53 3.82
CA ALA A 227 3.48 10.71 5.25
C ALA A 227 4.81 11.22 5.83
N VAL A 228 4.71 12.26 6.65
CA VAL A 228 5.84 12.76 7.43
C VAL A 228 5.80 12.07 8.78
N HIS A 229 6.91 11.47 9.16
CA HIS A 229 7.04 10.69 10.38
C HIS A 229 8.11 11.27 11.27
N ASP A 230 7.89 11.21 12.58
CA ASP A 230 8.93 11.37 13.58
C ASP A 230 9.60 10.02 13.85
N SER A 231 10.91 9.94 13.62
CA SER A 231 11.70 8.71 13.80
C SER A 231 11.85 8.28 15.25
N ASP A 232 11.45 9.11 16.23
CA ASP A 232 11.47 8.71 17.63
C ASP A 232 10.53 7.52 17.88
N THR A 233 11.16 6.38 18.12
CA THR A 233 10.55 5.08 18.43
C THR A 233 11.00 4.67 19.82
N GLY A 234 10.55 5.42 20.83
CA GLY A 234 10.82 5.09 22.23
C GLY A 234 10.32 3.69 22.63
N ALA A 235 10.74 3.21 23.81
CA ALA A 235 10.53 1.82 24.28
C ALA A 235 9.07 1.29 24.27
N PHE A 236 8.07 2.17 24.16
CA PHE A 236 6.65 1.83 24.04
C PHE A 236 6.00 2.22 22.70
N LYS A 237 6.74 2.88 21.80
CA LYS A 237 6.33 3.24 20.43
C LYS A 237 7.05 2.32 19.43
N TRP A 238 6.31 1.37 18.86
CA TRP A 238 6.83 0.41 17.88
C TRP A 238 6.64 0.86 16.42
N LYS A 239 5.90 1.95 16.19
CA LYS A 239 5.78 2.65 14.89
C LYS A 239 6.11 4.13 15.10
N ALA A 240 6.76 4.72 14.09
CA ALA A 240 7.05 6.15 14.02
C ALA A 240 5.76 6.97 14.11
N THR A 241 5.82 8.15 14.74
CA THR A 241 4.61 8.99 14.91
C THR A 241 4.35 9.73 13.62
N VAL A 242 3.13 9.62 13.06
CA VAL A 242 2.75 10.38 11.87
C VAL A 242 2.50 11.84 12.27
N LEU A 243 3.28 12.75 11.70
CA LEU A 243 3.19 14.21 11.89
C LEU A 243 2.22 14.85 10.90
N GLY A 244 2.03 14.23 9.74
CA GLY A 244 1.08 14.64 8.73
C GLY A 244 1.10 13.67 7.56
N SER A 245 -0.01 13.54 6.85
CA SER A 245 -0.11 12.67 5.68
C SER A 245 -1.07 13.26 4.67
N ASN A 246 -0.83 13.00 3.39
CA ASN A 246 -1.72 13.40 2.31
C ASN A 246 -1.50 12.45 1.10
N GLY A 247 -2.38 12.51 0.12
CA GLY A 247 -2.29 11.70 -1.08
C GLY A 247 -2.98 12.36 -2.27
N ALA A 248 -2.62 11.92 -3.48
CA ALA A 248 -3.18 12.42 -4.71
C ALA A 248 -3.17 11.34 -5.80
N LYS A 249 -4.18 11.37 -6.68
CA LYS A 249 -4.20 10.53 -7.89
C LYS A 249 -3.06 10.94 -8.82
N LEU A 250 -2.30 9.97 -9.33
CA LEU A 250 -1.19 10.27 -10.25
C LEU A 250 -1.66 11.03 -11.49
N ALA A 251 -2.81 10.68 -12.04
CA ALA A 251 -3.42 11.41 -13.15
C ALA A 251 -3.57 12.91 -12.87
N SER A 252 -4.02 13.29 -11.68
CA SER A 252 -4.22 14.70 -11.30
C SER A 252 -2.91 15.48 -11.13
N LEU A 253 -1.82 14.80 -10.75
CA LEU A 253 -0.50 15.40 -10.61
C LEU A 253 0.15 15.72 -11.97
N LEU A 254 -0.32 15.05 -13.02
CA LEU A 254 0.24 15.13 -14.37
C LEU A 254 -0.65 15.94 -15.32
N GLU A 255 -1.84 16.37 -14.87
CA GLU A 255 -2.68 17.32 -15.61
C GLU A 255 -1.92 18.63 -15.84
N GLY A 256 -1.49 18.84 -17.10
CA GLY A 256 -0.74 20.03 -17.52
C GLY A 256 0.74 19.79 -17.84
N GLN A 257 1.28 18.59 -17.58
CA GLN A 257 2.59 18.20 -18.10
C GLN A 257 2.44 17.54 -19.48
N LYS A 258 3.32 17.88 -20.42
CA LYS A 258 3.45 17.10 -21.66
C LYS A 258 4.11 15.78 -21.29
N LEU A 259 3.37 14.68 -21.42
CA LEU A 259 3.92 13.34 -21.42
C LEU A 259 4.77 13.22 -22.68
N GLU A 260 6.08 13.03 -22.52
CA GLU A 260 7.03 12.75 -23.63
C GLU A 260 7.00 11.27 -24.01
#